data_AF-A0A3C1F757-F1
#
_entry.id   AF-A0A3C1F757-F1
#
_cell.length_a   1.000
_cell.length_b   1.000
_cell.length_c   1.000
_cell.angle_alpha   90.00
_cell.angle_beta   90.00
_cell.angle_gamma   90.00
#
_symmetry.space_group_name_H-M   'P 1'
#
loop_
_entity.id
_entity.type
_entity.pdbx_description
1 polymer ?
#
loop_
_entity_poly.entity_id
_entity_poly.type
_entity_poly.pdbx_seq_one_letter_code
_entity_poly.pdbx_strand_id
1 'polypeptide(L)' 'MVDRTGAGDALFSVTSPCVYRAFPLDLVGFLGNCVGALAVETVCNREPVDPVLLQKFITSLLK' A
#
# COMPACT_ATOMS: atom_id res chain seq x y z
N MET A 1 -13.70 -4.17 -4.68
CA MET A 1 -13.04 -3.07 -5.43
C MET A 1 -14.05 -1.96 -5.66
N VAL A 2 -13.73 -0.73 -5.27
CA VAL A 2 -14.63 0.43 -5.33
C VAL A 2 -14.18 1.41 -6.42
N ASP A 3 -12.90 1.76 -6.44
CA ASP A 3 -12.27 2.64 -7.44
C ASP A 3 -10.81 2.24 -7.60
N ARG A 4 -10.20 2.48 -8.76
CA ARG A 4 -8.78 2.18 -9.05
C ARG A 4 -7.93 3.43 -9.18
N THR A 5 -8.56 4.59 -9.24
CA THR A 5 -7.90 5.88 -9.35
C THR A 5 -7.13 6.18 -8.07
N GLY A 6 -5.86 6.59 -8.16
CA GLY A 6 -5.02 6.90 -7.00
C GLY A 6 -4.31 5.70 -6.35
N ALA A 7 -4.61 4.46 -6.73
CA ALA A 7 -3.93 3.28 -6.18
C ALA A 7 -2.42 3.24 -6.53
N GLY A 8 -2.05 3.70 -7.73
CA GLY A 8 -0.66 3.83 -8.14
C GLY A 8 0.09 4.91 -7.36
N ASP A 9 -0.56 6.03 -7.07
CA ASP A 9 0.01 7.13 -6.27
C ASP A 9 0.23 6.70 -4.82
N ALA A 10 -0.75 6.00 -4.23
CA ALA A 10 -0.65 5.41 -2.91
C ALA A 10 0.52 4.42 -2.83
N LEU A 11 0.61 3.48 -3.78
CA LEU A 11 1.73 2.55 -3.90
C LEU A 11 3.07 3.29 -3.97
N PHE A 12 3.18 4.29 -4.85
CA PHE A 12 4.43 5.02 -5.07
C PHE A 12 4.85 5.83 -3.84
N SER A 13 3.89 6.45 -3.15
CA SER A 13 4.14 7.24 -1.93
C SER A 13 4.76 6.41 -0.79
N VAL A 14 4.41 5.13 -0.69
CA VAL A 14 4.96 4.22 0.34
C VAL A 14 6.23 3.53 -0.15
N THR A 15 6.28 3.09 -1.41
CA THR A 15 7.43 2.32 -1.91
C THR A 15 8.65 3.18 -2.21
N SER A 16 8.49 4.45 -2.61
CA SER A 16 9.60 5.36 -2.90
C SER A 16 10.59 5.55 -1.73
N PRO A 17 10.17 5.84 -0.47
CA PRO A 17 11.12 5.92 0.65
C PRO A 17 11.73 4.55 1.01
N CYS A 18 11.00 3.44 0.82
CA CYS A 18 11.55 2.09 1.05
C CYS A 18 12.68 1.78 0.07
N VAL A 19 12.50 2.10 -1.21
CA VAL A 19 13.55 1.95 -2.23
C VAL A 19 14.73 2.86 -1.94
N TYR A 20 14.48 4.13 -1.57
CA TYR A 20 15.55 5.06 -1.16
C TYR A 20 16.36 4.52 0.03
N ARG A 21 15.70 3.82 0.98
CA ARG A 21 16.35 3.17 2.12
C ARG A 21 16.97 1.81 1.78
N ALA A 22 17.01 1.41 0.52
CA ALA A 22 17.54 0.14 0.03
C ALA A 22 16.89 -1.09 0.69
N PHE A 23 15.57 -1.04 0.92
CA PHE A 23 14.82 -2.21 1.37
C PHE A 23 14.84 -3.30 0.28
N PRO A 24 14.79 -4.60 0.65
CA PRO A 24 14.69 -5.69 -0.32
C PRO A 24 13.52 -5.49 -1.28
N LEU A 25 13.74 -5.67 -2.58
CA LEU A 25 12.71 -5.43 -3.59
C LEU A 25 11.46 -6.29 -3.39
N ASP A 26 11.61 -7.51 -2.88
CA ASP A 26 10.48 -8.40 -2.55
C ASP A 26 9.60 -7.79 -1.44
N LEU A 27 10.23 -7.16 -0.43
CA LEU A 27 9.53 -6.46 0.64
C LEU A 27 8.84 -5.19 0.14
N VAL A 28 9.50 -4.44 -0.75
CA VAL A 28 8.91 -3.25 -1.39
C VAL A 28 7.70 -3.63 -2.22
N GLY A 29 7.81 -4.69 -3.03
CA GLY A 29 6.72 -5.22 -3.84
C GLY A 29 5.56 -5.70 -2.97
N PHE A 30 5.85 -6.41 -1.88
CA PHE A 30 4.83 -6.85 -0.92
C PHE A 30 4.08 -5.66 -0.28
N LEU A 31 4.81 -4.66 0.21
CA LEU A 31 4.22 -3.44 0.79
C LEU A 31 3.39 -2.67 -0.22
N GLY A 32 3.91 -2.49 -1.45
CA GLY A 32 3.21 -1.80 -2.53
C GLY A 32 1.89 -2.48 -2.89
N ASN A 33 1.88 -3.82 -2.99
CA ASN A 33 0.67 -4.58 -3.24
C ASN A 33 -0.35 -4.45 -2.09
N CYS A 34 0.11 -4.46 -0.84
CA CYS A 34 -0.77 -4.25 0.32
C CYS A 34 -1.43 -2.86 0.30
N VAL A 35 -0.63 -1.82 0.06
CA VAL A 35 -1.13 -0.43 -0.01
C VAL A 35 -2.08 -0.25 -1.19
N GLY A 36 -1.74 -0.79 -2.35
CA GLY A 36 -2.60 -0.74 -3.54
C GLY A 36 -3.93 -1.46 -3.33
N ALA A 37 -3.92 -2.64 -2.68
CA ALA A 37 -5.14 -3.39 -2.38
C ALA A 37 -6.11 -2.63 -1.48
N LEU A 38 -5.59 -1.88 -0.49
CA LEU A 38 -6.40 -1.03 0.38
C LEU A 38 -6.86 0.26 -0.32
N ALA A 39 -5.99 0.84 -1.15
CA ALA A 39 -6.29 2.07 -1.88
C ALA A 39 -7.46 1.87 -2.86
N VAL A 40 -7.59 0.68 -3.50
CA VAL A 40 -8.69 0.42 -4.42
C VAL A 40 -10.07 0.25 -3.76
N GLU A 41 -10.12 0.26 -2.44
CA GLU A 41 -11.36 0.27 -1.66
C GLU A 41 -11.80 1.70 -1.31
N THR A 42 -10.97 2.70 -1.59
CA THR A 42 -11.24 4.12 -1.39
C THR A 42 -11.57 4.78 -2.73
N VAL A 43 -12.51 5.72 -2.73
CA VAL A 43 -12.82 6.52 -3.92
C VAL A 43 -11.70 7.53 -4.14
N CYS A 44 -11.00 7.46 -5.27
CA CYS A 44 -9.81 8.27 -5.58
C CYS A 44 -8.83 8.33 -4.39
N ASN A 45 -8.22 9.50 -4.16
CA ASN A 45 -7.41 9.80 -2.98
C ASN A 45 -8.23 10.57 -1.92
N ARG A 46 -9.51 10.19 -1.72
CA ARG A 46 -10.40 10.88 -0.77
C ARG A 46 -9.90 10.76 0.67
N GLU A 47 -9.41 9.58 1.02
CA GLU A 47 -8.85 9.25 2.34
C GLU A 47 -7.49 8.57 2.14
N PRO A 48 -6.49 8.86 2.98
CA PRO A 48 -5.22 8.15 2.94
C PRO A 48 -5.39 6.71 3.45
N VAL A 49 -4.48 5.82 3.05
CA VAL A 49 -4.43 4.46 3.59
C VAL A 49 -4.12 4.51 5.09
N ASP A 50 -5.02 3.95 5.91
CA ASP A 50 -4.89 3.91 7.36
C ASP A 50 -3.71 2.99 7.77
N PRO A 51 -2.71 3.49 8.53
CA PRO A 51 -1.55 2.71 8.94
C PRO A 51 -1.88 1.51 9.85
N VAL A 52 -2.90 1.62 10.70
CA VAL A 52 -3.36 0.55 11.58
C VAL A 52 -4.03 -0.54 10.76
N LEU A 53 -4.86 -0.15 9.79
CA LEU A 53 -5.51 -1.07 8.88
C LEU A 53 -4.49 -1.80 7.99
N LEU A 54 -3.48 -1.08 7.50
CA LEU A 54 -2.36 -1.66 6.76
C LEU A 54 -1.59 -2.71 7.58
N GLN A 55 -1.27 -2.43 8.84
CA GLN A 55 -0.60 -3.40 9.71
C GLN A 55 -1.45 -4.65 9.95
N LYS A 56 -2.76 -4.49 10.19
CA LYS A 56 -3.69 -5.62 10.33
C LYS A 56 -3.73 -6.46 9.06
N PHE A 57 -3.79 -5.81 7.91
CA PHE A 57 -3.80 -6.49 6.60
C PHE A 57 -2.52 -7.29 6.39
N ILE A 58 -1.35 -6.67 6.57
CA ILE A 58 -0.06 -7.35 6.50
C ILE A 58 0.01 -8.55 7.46
N THR A 59 -0.45 -8.38 8.70
CA THR A 59 -0.44 -9.44 9.72
C THR A 59 -1.35 -10.60 9.33
N SER A 60 -2.49 -10.32 8.66
CA SER A 60 -3.40 -11.36 8.19
C SER A 60 -2.82 -12.20 7.05
N LEU A 61 -1.91 -11.63 6.25
CA LEU A 61 -1.25 -12.30 5.13
C LEU A 61 -0.03 -13.14 5.55
N LEU A 62 0.58 -12.79 6.69
CA LEU A 62 1.80 -13.45 7.20
C LEU A 62 1.51 -14.48 8.31
N LYS A 63 0.25 -14.67 8.67
CA LYS A 63 -0.19 -15.71 9.61
C LYS A 63 -0.29 -17.08 8.96
#